data_AF-A0A1Q2CHL3-F1
#
_entry.id   AF-A0A1Q2CHL3-F1
#
_cell.length_a   1.000
_cell.length_b   1.000
_cell.length_c   1.000
_cell.angle_alpha   90.00
_cell.angle_beta   90.00
_cell.angle_gamma   90.00
#
_symmetry.space_group_name_H-M   'P 1'
#
loop_
_entity.id
_entity.type
_entity.pdbx_description
1 polymer ?
#
loop_
_entity_poly.entity_id
_entity_poly.type
_entity_poly.pdbx_seq_one_letter_code
_entity_poly.pdbx_strand_id
1 'polypeptide(L)'
;MSESPHPALRLARHGKNDDGDRFVGLWVEVMVAGRQGSDARRVVKHFFRGDVAAALDSAGPGAFAVELRDAARIYVASCLTDPQYTSTMFGMKRLADDDVRAKIANETARALSALGVGQEPSGAELLPVALVGGYRDALGPGSEEALRAALGQTGARYGHLLT
;
A
#
# COMPACT_ATOMS: atom_id res chain seq x y z
N MET A 1 8.43 22.49 -6.67
CA MET A 1 9.54 22.43 -5.70
C MET A 1 9.11 21.44 -4.64
N SER A 2 9.81 20.32 -4.48
CA SER A 2 9.48 19.37 -3.40
C SER A 2 9.96 19.97 -2.09
N GLU A 3 9.05 20.37 -1.22
CA GLU A 3 9.41 20.67 0.16
C GLU A 3 10.08 19.43 0.76
N SER A 4 11.16 19.63 1.52
CA SER A 4 11.79 18.52 2.21
C SER A 4 10.77 17.93 3.20
N PRO A 5 10.60 16.60 3.23
CA PRO A 5 9.60 15.99 4.09
C PRO A 5 9.83 16.40 5.55
N HIS A 6 8.73 16.61 6.28
CA HIS A 6 8.76 17.04 7.67
C HIS A 6 9.72 16.13 8.48
N PRO A 7 10.62 16.66 9.33
CA PRO A 7 11.64 15.85 10.00
C PRO A 7 11.08 14.65 10.79
N ALA A 8 9.91 14.83 11.42
CA ALA A 8 9.20 13.75 12.11
C ALA A 8 8.76 12.62 11.15
N LEU A 9 8.34 12.94 9.91
CA LEU A 9 7.98 11.95 8.90
C LEU A 9 9.21 11.17 8.43
N ARG A 10 10.33 11.86 8.20
CA ARG A 10 11.59 11.17 7.85
C ARG A 10 12.02 10.22 8.95
N LEU A 11 11.97 10.66 10.21
CA LEU A 11 12.24 9.80 11.35
C LEU A 11 11.27 8.62 11.40
N ALA A 12 9.96 8.85 11.29
CA ALA A 12 8.95 7.79 11.28
C ALA A 12 9.14 6.78 10.13
N ARG A 13 9.60 7.24 8.97
CA ARG A 13 9.79 6.39 7.79
C ARG A 13 11.07 5.56 7.85
N HIS A 14 12.19 6.15 8.28
CA HIS A 14 13.53 5.53 8.18
C HIS A 14 14.13 5.12 9.54
N GLY A 15 13.55 5.56 10.64
CA GLY A 15 14.16 5.40 11.96
C GLY A 15 15.38 6.30 12.15
N LYS A 16 16.03 6.18 13.31
CA LYS A 16 17.20 7.02 13.66
C LYS A 16 18.47 6.64 12.90
N ASN A 17 18.59 5.36 12.53
CA ASN A 17 19.78 4.81 11.89
C ASN A 17 19.59 4.52 10.40
N ASP A 18 18.45 4.91 9.81
CA ASP A 18 18.07 4.55 8.44
C ASP A 18 17.99 3.01 8.24
N ASP A 19 17.26 2.35 9.15
CA ASP A 19 17.11 0.88 9.21
C ASP A 19 16.17 0.33 8.12
N GLY A 20 15.88 1.12 7.08
CA GLY A 20 14.95 0.80 6.00
C GLY A 20 13.61 1.56 6.07
N ASP A 21 12.86 1.50 4.96
CA ASP A 21 11.58 2.20 4.82
C ASP A 21 10.45 1.42 5.52
N ARG A 22 10.08 1.86 6.72
CA ARG A 22 9.02 1.29 7.55
C ARG A 22 7.63 1.41 6.90
N PHE A 23 7.40 2.41 6.05
CA PHE A 23 6.12 2.61 5.39
C PHE A 23 5.97 1.62 4.23
N VAL A 24 7.05 1.35 3.49
CA VAL A 24 7.06 0.25 2.52
C VAL A 24 6.90 -1.10 3.24
N GLY A 25 7.55 -1.29 4.38
CA GLY A 25 7.38 -2.46 5.24
C GLY A 25 5.93 -2.73 5.64
N LEU A 26 5.19 -1.68 6.03
CA LEU A 26 3.74 -1.76 6.28
C LEU A 26 2.99 -2.36 5.08
N TRP A 27 3.23 -1.85 3.86
CA TRP A 27 2.53 -2.34 2.67
C TRP A 27 2.86 -3.78 2.34
N VAL A 28 4.11 -4.20 2.54
CA VAL A 28 4.50 -5.61 2.42
C VAL A 28 3.66 -6.48 3.36
N GLU A 29 3.58 -6.13 4.64
CA GLU A 29 2.83 -6.91 5.63
C GLU A 29 1.32 -6.93 5.35
N VAL A 30 0.73 -5.79 4.95
CA VAL A 30 -0.69 -5.70 4.57
C VAL A 30 -1.00 -6.56 3.35
N MET A 31 -0.11 -6.56 2.35
CA MET A 31 -0.25 -7.40 1.14
C MET A 31 -0.10 -8.89 1.46
N VAL A 32 0.77 -9.25 2.41
CA VAL A 32 0.86 -10.63 2.92
C VAL A 32 -0.45 -11.03 3.61
N ALA A 33 -1.01 -10.19 4.47
CA ALA A 33 -2.29 -10.46 5.13
C ALA A 33 -3.41 -10.68 4.10
N GLY A 34 -3.52 -9.80 3.10
CA GLY A 34 -4.46 -9.93 1.99
C GLY A 34 -4.30 -11.25 1.22
N ARG A 35 -3.06 -11.65 0.89
CA ARG A 35 -2.80 -12.93 0.21
C ARG A 35 -3.20 -14.15 1.04
N GLN A 36 -3.04 -14.07 2.35
CA GLN A 36 -3.42 -15.14 3.29
C GLN A 36 -4.91 -15.14 3.64
N GLY A 37 -5.67 -14.12 3.21
CA GLY A 37 -7.07 -13.95 3.62
C GLY A 37 -7.24 -13.64 5.11
N SER A 38 -6.21 -13.05 5.74
CA SER A 38 -6.21 -12.67 7.15
C SER A 38 -6.41 -11.17 7.33
N ASP A 39 -6.79 -10.76 8.54
CA ASP A 39 -6.96 -9.37 8.93
C ASP A 39 -5.60 -8.70 9.20
N ALA A 40 -5.40 -7.48 8.70
CA ALA A 40 -4.20 -6.67 8.89
C ALA A 40 -4.20 -5.85 10.19
N ARG A 41 -5.24 -5.92 11.02
CA ARG A 41 -5.40 -5.10 12.24
C ARG A 41 -4.21 -5.10 13.18
N ARG A 42 -3.54 -6.24 13.38
CA ARG A 42 -2.35 -6.32 14.26
C ARG A 42 -1.17 -5.52 13.69
N VAL A 43 -0.96 -5.62 12.39
CA VAL A 43 0.08 -4.90 11.65
C VAL A 43 -0.17 -3.40 11.74
N VAL A 44 -1.38 -2.97 11.39
CA VAL A 44 -1.82 -1.56 11.46
C VAL A 44 -1.63 -1.01 12.87
N LYS A 45 -2.13 -1.71 13.90
CA LYS A 45 -2.00 -1.27 15.30
C LYS A 45 -0.55 -1.19 15.76
N HIS A 46 0.36 -1.99 15.19
CA HIS A 46 1.78 -1.92 15.53
C HIS A 46 2.45 -0.74 14.83
N PHE A 47 2.15 -0.53 13.55
CA PHE A 47 2.70 0.54 12.73
C PHE A 47 2.39 1.92 13.31
N PHE A 48 1.14 2.19 13.68
CA PHE A 48 0.70 3.48 14.25
C PHE A 48 1.11 3.68 15.73
N ARG A 49 2.29 3.23 16.14
CA ARG A 49 2.84 3.46 17.48
C ARG A 49 4.11 4.29 17.43
N GLY A 50 4.50 4.85 18.58
CA GLY A 50 5.78 5.53 18.75
C GLY A 50 5.97 6.68 17.75
N ASP A 51 7.09 6.66 17.03
CA ASP A 51 7.47 7.71 16.08
C ASP A 51 6.41 7.96 15.00
N VAL A 52 5.67 6.94 14.56
CA VAL A 52 4.66 7.06 13.51
C VAL A 52 3.45 7.86 14.01
N ALA A 53 2.97 7.55 15.22
CA ALA A 53 1.90 8.33 15.85
C ALA A 53 2.34 9.78 16.11
N ALA A 54 3.55 9.97 16.63
CA ALA A 54 4.10 11.31 16.86
C ALA A 54 4.27 12.10 15.55
N ALA A 55 4.64 11.45 14.46
CA ALA A 55 4.76 12.09 13.16
C ALA A 55 3.40 12.46 12.56
N LEU A 56 2.37 11.64 12.74
CA LEU A 56 1.00 11.98 12.36
C LEU A 56 0.50 13.22 13.12
N ASP A 57 0.71 13.26 14.43
CA ASP A 57 0.30 14.39 15.27
C ASP A 57 1.06 15.68 14.92
N SER A 58 2.37 15.56 14.63
CA SER A 58 3.24 16.71 14.36
C SER A 58 3.13 17.25 12.94
N ALA A 59 3.11 16.39 11.93
CA ALA A 59 3.10 16.79 10.52
C ALA A 59 1.67 16.94 9.96
N GLY A 60 0.69 16.39 10.67
CA GLY A 60 -0.71 16.38 10.28
C GLY A 60 -1.06 15.28 9.26
N PRO A 61 -2.36 14.98 9.14
CA PRO A 61 -2.85 13.87 8.32
C PRO A 61 -2.57 14.03 6.82
N GLY A 62 -2.53 15.26 6.30
CA GLY A 62 -2.26 15.52 4.89
C GLY A 62 -0.85 15.12 4.46
N ALA A 63 0.18 15.59 5.18
CA ALA A 63 1.56 15.25 4.89
C ALA A 63 1.84 13.75 5.13
N PHE A 64 1.25 13.18 6.19
CA PHE A 64 1.35 11.75 6.48
C PHE A 64 0.73 10.89 5.36
N ALA A 65 -0.44 11.28 4.83
CA ALA A 65 -1.09 10.58 3.73
C ALA A 65 -0.26 10.60 2.44
N VAL A 66 0.47 11.69 2.17
CA VAL A 66 1.39 11.78 1.02
C VAL A 66 2.51 10.75 1.15
N GLU A 67 3.12 10.61 2.33
CA GLU A 67 4.17 9.61 2.57
C GLU A 67 3.63 8.16 2.48
N LEU A 68 2.43 7.89 3.02
CA LEU A 68 1.78 6.59 2.87
C LEU A 68 1.55 6.24 1.39
N ARG A 69 1.06 7.20 0.61
CA ARG A 69 0.80 7.05 -0.83
C ARG A 69 2.09 6.83 -1.61
N ASP A 70 3.14 7.58 -1.31
CA ASP A 70 4.45 7.39 -1.95
C ASP A 70 5.03 6.01 -1.63
N ALA A 71 4.96 5.56 -0.38
CA ALA A 71 5.40 4.22 -0.02
C ALA A 71 4.58 3.12 -0.73
N ALA A 72 3.26 3.32 -0.88
CA ALA A 72 2.40 2.40 -1.64
C ALA A 72 2.80 2.37 -3.12
N ARG A 73 3.09 3.53 -3.71
CA ARG A 73 3.60 3.65 -5.07
C ARG A 73 4.92 2.89 -5.24
N ILE A 74 5.86 3.06 -4.32
CA ILE A 74 7.16 2.36 -4.34
C ILE A 74 6.96 0.85 -4.26
N TYR A 75 6.11 0.38 -3.34
CA TYR A 75 5.78 -1.05 -3.24
C TYR A 75 5.22 -1.57 -4.57
N VAL A 76 4.18 -0.93 -5.12
CA VAL A 76 3.52 -1.40 -6.35
C VAL A 76 4.48 -1.36 -7.55
N ALA A 77 5.29 -0.30 -7.67
CA ALA A 77 6.29 -0.19 -8.73
C ALA A 77 7.34 -1.31 -8.63
N SER A 78 7.75 -1.70 -7.41
CA SER A 78 8.69 -2.80 -7.21
C SER A 78 8.14 -4.14 -7.72
N CYS A 79 6.84 -4.38 -7.58
CA CYS A 79 6.17 -5.58 -8.10
C CYS A 79 6.31 -5.73 -9.62
N LEU A 80 6.37 -4.63 -10.38
CA LEU A 80 6.56 -4.69 -11.84
C LEU A 80 7.94 -5.21 -12.25
N THR A 81 8.92 -5.05 -11.37
CA THR A 81 10.32 -5.42 -11.62
C THR A 81 10.74 -6.70 -10.92
N ASP A 82 9.91 -7.23 -10.02
CA ASP A 82 10.20 -8.44 -9.26
C ASP A 82 10.05 -9.70 -10.15
N PRO A 83 11.11 -10.53 -10.29
CA PRO A 83 11.04 -11.81 -10.99
C PRO A 83 9.93 -12.75 -10.50
N GLN A 84 9.58 -12.70 -9.22
CA GLN A 84 8.49 -13.51 -8.63
C GLN A 84 7.09 -13.03 -9.03
N TYR A 85 6.96 -11.76 -9.39
CA TYR A 85 5.73 -11.21 -9.96
C TYR A 85 5.66 -11.41 -11.45
N THR A 86 6.80 -11.34 -12.13
CA THR A 86 6.88 -11.37 -13.59
C THR A 86 7.07 -12.77 -14.17
N SER A 87 7.16 -13.85 -13.37
CA SER A 87 7.36 -15.22 -13.86
C SER A 87 6.38 -16.24 -13.26
N THR A 88 6.03 -17.29 -14.03
CA THR A 88 5.32 -18.48 -13.51
C THR A 88 6.28 -19.60 -13.10
N MET A 89 5.76 -20.62 -12.38
CA MET A 89 6.47 -21.78 -11.79
C MET A 89 7.82 -22.11 -12.44
N PHE A 90 8.86 -22.25 -11.60
CA PHE A 90 10.23 -22.59 -12.00
C PHE A 90 10.92 -21.59 -12.95
N GLY A 91 10.41 -20.36 -13.08
CA GLY A 91 11.08 -19.29 -13.84
C GLY A 91 11.02 -19.47 -15.36
N MET A 92 10.11 -20.33 -15.85
CA MET A 92 10.14 -20.77 -17.27
C MET A 92 9.31 -19.90 -18.22
N LYS A 93 8.43 -19.02 -17.72
CA LYS A 93 7.66 -18.11 -18.58
C LYS A 93 7.42 -16.77 -17.90
N ARG A 94 7.90 -15.70 -18.54
CA ARG A 94 7.60 -14.31 -18.13
C ARG A 94 6.12 -14.04 -18.42
N LEU A 95 5.39 -13.51 -17.45
CA LEU A 95 4.04 -13.02 -17.60
C LEU A 95 4.02 -11.83 -18.56
N ALA A 96 2.95 -11.69 -19.34
CA ALA A 96 2.72 -10.47 -20.08
C ALA A 96 2.45 -9.32 -19.10
N ASP A 97 2.74 -8.08 -19.51
CA ASP A 97 2.57 -6.92 -18.65
C ASP A 97 1.13 -6.77 -18.13
N ASP A 98 0.14 -7.14 -18.94
CA ASP A 98 -1.28 -7.13 -18.55
C ASP A 98 -1.60 -8.19 -17.48
N ASP A 99 -0.98 -9.35 -17.54
CA ASP A 99 -1.14 -10.41 -16.53
C ASP A 99 -0.53 -9.97 -15.19
N VAL A 100 0.63 -9.30 -15.22
CA VAL A 100 1.27 -8.73 -14.03
C VAL A 100 0.38 -7.65 -13.42
N ARG A 101 -0.16 -6.75 -14.24
CA ARG A 101 -1.09 -5.70 -13.80
C ARG A 101 -2.36 -6.29 -13.17
N ALA A 102 -2.96 -7.30 -13.79
CA ALA A 102 -4.13 -8.00 -13.26
C ALA A 102 -3.82 -8.71 -11.93
N LYS A 103 -2.63 -9.31 -11.80
CA LYS A 103 -2.17 -9.91 -10.53
C LYS A 103 -2.03 -8.86 -9.43
N ILE A 104 -1.37 -7.74 -9.71
CA ILE A 104 -1.21 -6.63 -8.76
C ILE A 104 -2.58 -6.07 -8.34
N ALA A 105 -3.51 -5.91 -9.29
CA ALA A 105 -4.88 -5.46 -9.01
C ALA A 105 -5.61 -6.41 -8.04
N ASN A 106 -5.50 -7.72 -8.26
CA ASN A 106 -6.08 -8.73 -7.37
C ASN A 106 -5.46 -8.73 -5.97
N GLU A 107 -4.14 -8.63 -5.88
CA GLU A 107 -3.46 -8.55 -4.58
C GLU A 107 -3.82 -7.26 -3.82
N THR A 108 -3.88 -6.14 -4.53
CA THR A 108 -4.32 -4.85 -3.98
C THR A 108 -5.77 -4.92 -3.48
N ALA A 109 -6.68 -5.55 -4.23
CA ALA A 109 -8.06 -5.73 -3.79
C ALA A 109 -8.16 -6.59 -2.51
N ARG A 110 -7.36 -7.66 -2.41
CA ARG A 110 -7.28 -8.50 -1.21
C ARG A 110 -6.68 -7.76 -0.02
N ALA A 111 -5.65 -6.95 -0.24
CA ALA A 111 -5.06 -6.09 0.78
C ALA A 111 -6.07 -5.06 1.31
N LEU A 112 -6.85 -4.44 0.42
CA LEU A 112 -7.95 -3.57 0.79
C LEU A 112 -8.99 -4.32 1.64
N SER A 113 -9.36 -5.54 1.28
CA SER A 113 -10.24 -6.37 2.13
C SER A 113 -9.64 -6.66 3.50
N ALA A 114 -8.33 -6.95 3.58
CA ALA A 114 -7.63 -7.23 4.83
C ALA A 114 -7.52 -6.02 5.76
N LEU A 115 -7.56 -4.81 5.21
CA LEU A 115 -7.65 -3.58 6.00
C LEU A 115 -9.00 -3.50 6.74
N GLY A 116 -10.12 -3.92 6.14
CA GLY A 116 -11.41 -3.92 6.83
C GLY A 116 -11.95 -2.52 7.21
N VAL A 117 -13.18 -2.48 7.75
CA VAL A 117 -13.91 -1.24 8.05
C VAL A 117 -13.71 -0.82 9.52
N GLY A 118 -13.58 0.48 9.78
CA GLY A 118 -13.51 1.04 11.14
C GLY A 118 -12.14 0.85 11.77
N GLN A 119 -11.09 1.29 11.07
CA GLN A 119 -9.73 1.09 11.53
C GLN A 119 -9.41 1.96 12.73
N GLU A 120 -8.99 1.27 13.79
CA GLU A 120 -8.25 1.83 14.90
C GLU A 120 -6.77 1.46 14.71
N PRO A 121 -5.82 2.36 15.03
CA PRO A 121 -5.99 3.66 15.68
C PRO A 121 -6.23 4.84 14.70
N SER A 122 -6.43 6.05 15.24
CA SER A 122 -6.52 7.31 14.48
C SER A 122 -5.43 7.44 13.41
N GLY A 123 -5.82 7.84 12.20
CA GLY A 123 -4.96 7.92 11.01
C GLY A 123 -4.97 6.66 10.14
N ALA A 124 -5.43 5.52 10.66
CA ALA A 124 -5.49 4.28 9.90
C ALA A 124 -6.57 4.31 8.79
N GLU A 125 -7.56 5.19 8.90
CA GLU A 125 -8.52 5.50 7.85
C GLU A 125 -7.87 6.06 6.56
N LEU A 126 -6.63 6.55 6.64
CA LEU A 126 -5.87 7.02 5.48
C LEU A 126 -5.35 5.86 4.60
N LEU A 127 -5.21 4.65 5.16
CA LEU A 127 -4.57 3.53 4.47
C LEU A 127 -5.26 3.13 3.16
N PRO A 128 -6.59 2.92 3.11
CA PRO A 128 -7.24 2.51 1.86
C PRO A 128 -7.07 3.54 0.74
N VAL A 129 -7.17 4.83 1.08
CA VAL A 129 -6.99 5.93 0.12
C VAL A 129 -5.55 6.00 -0.37
N ALA A 130 -4.57 5.87 0.54
CA ALA A 130 -3.16 5.88 0.20
C ALA A 130 -2.77 4.70 -0.70
N LEU A 131 -3.29 3.50 -0.43
CA LEU A 131 -3.01 2.31 -1.23
C LEU A 131 -3.57 2.46 -2.66
N VAL A 132 -4.82 2.91 -2.80
CA VAL A 132 -5.43 3.17 -4.11
C VAL A 132 -4.67 4.27 -4.85
N GLY A 133 -4.29 5.35 -4.17
CA GLY A 133 -3.49 6.43 -4.75
C GLY A 133 -2.12 5.96 -5.23
N GLY A 134 -1.41 5.17 -4.42
CA GLY A 134 -0.08 4.67 -4.78
C GLY A 134 -0.13 3.65 -5.93
N TYR A 135 -1.16 2.80 -5.95
CA TYR A 135 -1.42 1.90 -7.07
C TYR A 135 -1.61 2.68 -8.39
N ARG A 136 -2.44 3.73 -8.38
CA ARG A 136 -2.67 4.61 -9.54
C ARG A 136 -1.39 5.27 -10.02
N ASP A 137 -0.59 5.80 -9.08
CA ASP A 137 0.66 6.48 -9.40
C ASP A 137 1.72 5.54 -9.98
N ALA A 138 1.72 4.27 -9.55
CA ALA A 138 2.69 3.28 -10.01
C ALA A 138 2.34 2.71 -11.38
N LEU A 139 1.06 2.40 -11.64
CA LEU A 139 0.63 1.72 -12.88
C LEU A 139 0.15 2.69 -13.97
N GLY A 140 -0.12 3.95 -13.62
CA GLY A 140 -0.55 4.98 -14.54
C GLY A 140 -2.02 4.86 -14.99
N PRO A 141 -2.41 5.64 -16.02
CA PRO A 141 -3.78 5.68 -16.53
C PRO A 141 -4.30 4.31 -16.98
N GLY A 142 -5.58 4.04 -16.73
CA GLY A 142 -6.25 2.78 -17.11
C GLY A 142 -6.09 1.63 -16.10
N SER A 143 -5.21 1.76 -15.12
CA SER A 143 -5.01 0.74 -14.07
C SER A 143 -6.22 0.51 -13.17
N GLU A 144 -7.12 1.49 -13.09
CA GLU A 144 -8.29 1.48 -12.21
C GLU A 144 -9.34 0.46 -12.61
N GLU A 145 -9.47 0.15 -13.91
CA GLU A 145 -10.47 -0.81 -14.39
C GLU A 145 -10.18 -2.22 -13.87
N ALA A 146 -8.91 -2.64 -13.92
CA ALA A 146 -8.47 -3.91 -13.38
C ALA A 146 -8.71 -3.99 -11.87
N LEU A 147 -8.40 -2.91 -11.14
CA LEU A 147 -8.64 -2.86 -9.69
C LEU A 147 -10.13 -2.87 -9.36
N ARG A 148 -10.97 -2.16 -10.13
CA ARG A 148 -12.42 -2.17 -9.98
C ARG A 148 -13.00 -3.56 -10.20
N ALA A 149 -12.55 -4.27 -11.24
CA ALA A 149 -12.94 -5.64 -11.50
C ALA A 149 -12.55 -6.58 -10.34
N ALA A 150 -11.33 -6.45 -9.83
CA ALA A 150 -10.84 -7.24 -8.69
C ALA A 150 -11.61 -6.96 -7.38
N LEU A 151 -11.96 -5.69 -7.11
CA LEU A 151 -12.78 -5.32 -5.96
C LEU A 151 -14.19 -5.91 -6.04
N GLY A 152 -14.77 -5.95 -7.26
CA GLY A 152 -16.06 -6.60 -7.50
C GLY A 152 -16.08 -8.09 -7.17
N GLN A 153 -14.95 -8.79 -7.36
CA GLN A 153 -14.81 -10.22 -7.07
C GLN A 153 -14.57 -10.50 -5.58
N THR A 154 -13.93 -9.58 -4.87
CA THR A 154 -13.57 -9.73 -3.44
C THR A 154 -14.67 -9.26 -2.49
N GLY A 155 -15.74 -8.64 -3.00
CA GLY A 155 -16.79 -8.02 -2.18
C GLY A 155 -16.30 -6.81 -1.39
N ALA A 156 -15.10 -6.32 -1.71
CA ALA A 156 -14.45 -5.21 -1.02
C ALA A 156 -15.23 -3.91 -1.25
N ARG A 157 -15.59 -3.22 -0.16
CA ARG A 157 -16.43 -2.01 -0.21
C ARG A 157 -15.71 -0.74 -0.66
N TYR A 158 -14.46 -0.85 -1.15
CA TYR A 158 -13.62 0.29 -1.55
C TYR A 158 -13.78 0.72 -3.02
N GLY A 159 -14.75 0.17 -3.75
CA GLY A 159 -15.02 0.59 -5.13
C GLY A 159 -15.30 2.09 -5.27
N HIS A 160 -15.82 2.74 -4.21
CA HIS A 160 -16.06 4.17 -4.16
C HIS A 160 -14.76 5.03 -4.17
N LEU A 161 -13.60 4.45 -3.90
CA LEU A 161 -12.31 5.15 -3.99
C LEU A 161 -11.79 5.24 -5.44
N LEU A 162 -12.45 4.54 -6.37
CA LEU A 162 -12.10 4.48 -7.79
C LEU A 162 -13.01 5.35 -8.68
N THR A 163 -13.76 6.27 -8.10
CA THR A 163 -14.59 7.26 -8.81
C THR A 163 -13.83 8.54 -9.09
#